data_AF-A0AAD9K9P5-F1
#
_entry.id   AF-A0AAD9K9P5-F1
#
_cell.length_a   1.000
_cell.length_b   1.000
_cell.length_c   1.000
_cell.angle_alpha   90.00
_cell.angle_beta   90.00
_cell.angle_gamma   90.00
#
_symmetry.space_group_name_H-M   'P 1'
#
loop_
_entity.id
_entity.type
_entity.pdbx_description
1 polymer ?
#
loop_
_entity_poly.entity_id
_entity_poly.type
_entity_poly.pdbx_seq_one_letter_code
_entity_poly.pdbx_strand_id
1 'polypeptide(L)'
;MAPRLAEKFFACHLSTGDMLRAVVSSNSELGKKVKKVMDAGQLVSDDLVVELIDNSLSKPECKDGFLLDGFPRTIVQAEKITGEPLIRRSDDNEEALKKRLDAYHKQTEPLVDYYKKRGIHTAVDASKSPNDVFRAVVDAFSRAKCKDRVFFASQ
;
A
#
# COMPACT_ATOMS: atom_id res chain seq x y z
N MET A 1 -9.89 -6.29 -3.89
CA MET A 1 -9.49 -5.94 -2.50
C MET A 1 -9.66 -4.45 -2.26
N ALA A 2 -9.30 -3.61 -3.23
CA ALA A 2 -9.45 -2.15 -3.20
C ALA A 2 -10.85 -1.59 -2.82
N PRO A 3 -11.99 -2.08 -3.36
CA PRO A 3 -13.30 -1.49 -3.05
C PRO A 3 -13.70 -1.64 -1.57
N ARG A 4 -13.27 -2.73 -0.93
CA ARG A 4 -13.56 -3.04 0.48
C ARG A 4 -12.64 -2.31 1.47
N LEU A 5 -11.50 -1.78 1.01
CA LEU A 5 -10.62 -0.93 1.81
C LEU A 5 -11.11 0.53 1.78
N ALA A 6 -11.59 1.02 0.64
CA ALA A 6 -12.14 2.37 0.51
C ALA A 6 -13.34 2.63 1.45
N GLU A 7 -14.29 1.70 1.53
CA GLU A 7 -15.45 1.77 2.45
C GLU A 7 -15.05 1.82 3.94
N LYS A 8 -13.92 1.19 4.31
CA LYS A 8 -13.51 1.06 5.71
C LYS A 8 -12.65 2.22 6.20
N PHE A 9 -12.05 2.98 5.29
CA PHE A 9 -11.09 4.05 5.60
C PHE A 9 -11.51 5.44 5.09
N PHE A 10 -12.73 5.60 4.57
CA PHE A 10 -13.20 6.87 3.98
C PHE A 10 -12.22 7.44 2.93
N ALA A 11 -11.54 6.54 2.20
CA ALA A 11 -10.54 6.93 1.22
C ALA A 11 -11.17 7.02 -0.17
N CYS A 12 -10.92 8.14 -0.85
CA CYS A 12 -11.32 8.37 -2.24
C CYS A 12 -10.72 7.29 -3.15
N HIS A 13 -11.56 6.46 -3.75
CA HIS A 13 -11.12 5.39 -4.65
C HIS A 13 -11.00 5.91 -6.09
N LEU A 14 -9.77 5.94 -6.60
CA LEU A 14 -9.45 6.41 -7.95
C LEU A 14 -8.97 5.24 -8.81
N SER A 15 -9.90 4.70 -9.58
CA SER A 15 -9.63 3.66 -10.59
C SER A 15 -9.38 4.31 -11.94
N THR A 16 -8.18 4.14 -12.48
CA THR A 16 -7.83 4.67 -13.82
C THR A 16 -8.75 4.13 -14.90
N GLY A 17 -9.18 2.86 -14.79
CA GLY A 17 -10.11 2.26 -15.73
C GLY A 17 -11.48 2.96 -15.73
N ASP A 18 -12.01 3.30 -14.56
CA ASP A 18 -13.30 3.98 -14.44
C ASP A 18 -13.21 5.44 -14.88
N MET A 19 -12.13 6.13 -14.52
CA MET A 19 -11.87 7.51 -14.96
C MET A 19 -11.76 7.60 -16.49
N LEU A 20 -11.00 6.70 -17.13
CA LEU A 20 -10.88 6.67 -18.58
C LEU A 20 -12.21 6.33 -19.25
N ARG A 21 -12.99 5.37 -18.70
CA ARG A 21 -14.34 5.08 -19.18
C ARG A 21 -15.27 6.30 -19.07
N ALA A 22 -15.19 7.07 -17.98
CA ALA A 22 -15.96 8.29 -17.81
C ALA A 22 -15.57 9.36 -18.85
N VAL A 23 -14.28 9.52 -19.12
CA VAL A 23 -13.78 10.42 -20.19
C VAL A 23 -14.30 9.99 -21.56
N VAL A 24 -14.29 8.69 -21.86
CA VAL A 24 -14.88 8.15 -23.10
C VAL A 24 -16.37 8.45 -23.20
N SER A 25 -17.12 8.25 -22.12
CA SER A 25 -18.57 8.51 -22.06
C SER A 25 -18.94 9.98 -22.22
N SER A 26 -18.02 10.92 -21.96
CA SER A 26 -18.26 12.35 -22.15
C SER A 26 -18.48 12.77 -23.61
N ASN A 27 -18.17 11.89 -24.59
CA ASN A 27 -18.21 12.18 -26.03
C ASN A 27 -17.40 13.43 -26.47
N SER A 28 -16.52 13.93 -25.61
CA SER A 28 -15.58 15.00 -25.95
C SER A 28 -14.56 14.54 -27.01
N GLU A 29 -13.89 15.49 -27.67
CA GLU A 29 -12.80 15.18 -28.60
C GLU A 29 -11.66 14.40 -27.92
N LEU A 30 -11.42 14.66 -26.63
CA LEU A 30 -10.50 13.89 -25.81
C LEU A 30 -11.01 12.45 -25.58
N GLY A 31 -12.28 12.30 -25.22
CA GLY A 31 -12.94 11.02 -25.04
C GLY A 31 -12.86 10.12 -26.28
N LYS A 32 -13.07 10.69 -27.47
CA LYS A 32 -12.92 9.96 -28.75
C LYS A 32 -11.50 9.48 -28.99
N LYS A 33 -10.48 10.28 -28.67
CA LYS A 33 -9.06 9.90 -28.79
C LYS A 33 -8.71 8.78 -27.80
N VAL A 34 -9.11 8.94 -26.54
CA VAL A 34 -8.89 7.93 -25.49
C VAL A 34 -9.58 6.61 -25.87
N LYS A 35 -10.81 6.67 -26.38
CA LYS A 35 -11.54 5.48 -26.84
C LYS A 35 -10.76 4.69 -27.89
N LYS A 36 -10.22 5.36 -28.91
CA LYS A 36 -9.43 4.71 -29.97
C LYS A 36 -8.21 3.96 -29.42
N VAL A 37 -7.50 4.57 -28.47
CA VAL A 37 -6.30 3.96 -27.84
C VAL A 37 -6.70 2.74 -27.01
N MET A 38 -7.77 2.85 -26.22
CA MET A 38 -8.28 1.73 -25.41
C MET A 38 -8.82 0.58 -26.26
N ASP A 39 -9.57 0.87 -27.32
CA ASP A 39 -10.10 -0.13 -28.26
C ASP A 39 -8.95 -0.89 -28.98
N ALA A 40 -7.81 -0.22 -29.20
CA ALA A 40 -6.60 -0.83 -29.76
C ALA A 40 -5.78 -1.64 -28.73
N GLY A 41 -6.23 -1.74 -27.47
CA GLY A 41 -5.52 -2.42 -26.39
C GLY A 41 -4.22 -1.72 -25.96
N GLN A 42 -4.05 -0.45 -26.34
CA GLN A 42 -2.87 0.35 -26.01
C GLN A 42 -3.07 1.11 -24.68
N LEU A 43 -1.96 1.44 -24.03
CA LEU A 43 -1.98 2.32 -22.87
C LEU A 43 -2.16 3.77 -23.31
N VAL A 44 -3.02 4.48 -22.59
CA VAL A 44 -3.17 5.93 -22.70
C VAL A 44 -1.90 6.60 -22.18
N SER A 45 -1.52 7.74 -22.76
CA SER A 45 -0.25 8.41 -22.42
C SER A 45 -0.12 8.71 -20.93
N ASP A 46 1.09 8.52 -20.40
CA ASP A 46 1.39 8.74 -18.98
C ASP A 46 1.01 10.15 -18.53
N ASP A 47 1.26 11.17 -19.35
CA ASP A 47 0.91 12.57 -19.08
C ASP A 47 -0.58 12.76 -18.81
N LEU A 48 -1.43 12.16 -19.66
CA LEU A 48 -2.88 12.30 -19.54
C LEU A 48 -3.41 11.58 -18.31
N VAL A 49 -2.85 10.41 -17.99
CA VAL A 49 -3.27 9.64 -16.81
C VAL A 49 -2.85 10.36 -15.52
N VAL A 50 -1.64 10.93 -15.47
CA VAL A 50 -1.15 11.72 -14.33
C VAL A 50 -2.04 12.95 -14.12
N GLU A 51 -2.31 13.73 -15.18
CA GLU A 51 -3.16 14.92 -15.10
C GLU A 51 -4.59 14.57 -14.59
N LEU A 52 -5.15 13.46 -15.05
CA LEU A 52 -6.45 12.96 -14.60
C LEU A 52 -6.46 12.62 -13.10
N ILE A 53 -5.38 12.03 -12.59
CA ILE A 53 -5.25 11.70 -11.17
C ILE A 53 -5.02 12.96 -10.34
N ASP A 54 -4.13 13.88 -10.75
CA ASP A 54 -3.86 15.13 -10.02
C ASP A 54 -5.13 15.98 -9.85
N ASN A 55 -5.92 16.10 -10.93
CA ASN A 55 -7.20 16.79 -10.89
C ASN A 55 -8.21 16.09 -9.95
N SER A 56 -8.12 14.77 -9.81
CA SER A 56 -9.00 14.00 -8.92
C SER A 56 -8.56 14.09 -7.46
N LEU A 57 -7.26 14.02 -7.19
CA LEU A 57 -6.66 14.18 -5.86
C LEU A 57 -6.92 15.58 -5.27
N SER A 58 -7.03 16.59 -6.12
CA SER A 58 -7.35 17.97 -5.71
C SER A 58 -8.79 18.14 -5.18
N LYS A 59 -9.66 17.13 -5.33
CA LYS A 59 -11.06 17.21 -4.88
C LYS A 59 -11.17 17.06 -3.35
N PRO A 60 -12.17 17.69 -2.72
CA PRO A 60 -12.37 17.60 -1.27
C PRO A 60 -12.52 16.17 -0.75
N GLU A 61 -13.12 15.30 -1.57
CA GLU A 61 -13.37 13.88 -1.28
C GLU A 61 -12.08 13.08 -1.04
N CYS A 62 -10.94 13.53 -1.57
CA CYS A 62 -9.67 12.81 -1.50
C CYS A 62 -8.70 13.42 -0.46
N LYS A 63 -9.15 14.42 0.32
CA LYS A 63 -8.33 15.10 1.34
C LYS A 63 -7.93 14.20 2.51
N ASP A 64 -8.83 13.31 2.93
CA ASP A 64 -8.61 12.43 4.09
C ASP A 64 -7.90 11.12 3.72
N GLY A 65 -7.57 10.94 2.44
CA GLY A 65 -6.86 9.78 1.92
C GLY A 65 -7.44 9.31 0.58
N PHE A 66 -6.63 8.55 -0.16
CA PHE A 66 -7.00 8.03 -1.47
C PHE A 66 -6.44 6.62 -1.68
N LEU A 67 -7.08 5.89 -2.60
CA LEU A 67 -6.67 4.57 -3.06
C LEU A 67 -6.59 4.59 -4.58
N LEU A 68 -5.39 4.44 -5.12
CA LEU A 68 -5.16 4.35 -6.56
C LEU A 68 -5.28 2.89 -7.01
N ASP A 69 -6.21 2.60 -7.92
CA ASP A 69 -6.39 1.28 -8.52
C ASP A 69 -5.99 1.32 -10.01
N GLY A 70 -5.04 0.45 -10.35
CA GLY A 70 -4.45 0.39 -11.68
C GLY A 70 -3.52 1.57 -12.02
N PHE A 71 -2.99 2.29 -11.02
CA PHE A 71 -1.96 3.33 -11.16
C PHE A 71 -1.03 3.33 -9.93
N PRO A 72 0.29 3.58 -10.09
CA PRO A 72 1.01 3.75 -11.34
C PRO A 72 1.23 2.41 -12.09
N ARG A 73 1.28 2.45 -13.43
CA ARG A 73 1.58 1.31 -14.31
C ARG A 73 2.98 1.39 -14.92
N THR A 74 3.57 2.58 -14.97
CA THR A 74 4.92 2.82 -15.50
C THR A 74 5.78 3.51 -14.44
N ILE A 75 7.10 3.39 -14.59
CA ILE A 75 8.06 4.12 -13.73
C ILE A 75 7.86 5.62 -13.88
N VAL A 76 7.66 6.11 -15.12
CA VAL A 76 7.42 7.53 -15.41
C VAL A 76 6.18 8.06 -14.66
N GLN A 77 5.09 7.28 -14.59
CA GLN A 77 3.91 7.64 -13.81
C GLN A 77 4.21 7.73 -12.32
N ALA A 78 5.00 6.80 -11.79
CA ALA A 78 5.40 6.80 -10.38
C ALA A 78 6.25 8.03 -10.05
N GLU A 79 7.28 8.31 -10.85
CA GLU A 79 8.18 9.47 -10.65
C GLU A 79 7.42 10.80 -10.71
N LYS A 80 6.44 10.91 -11.63
CA LYS A 80 5.63 12.13 -11.76
C LYS A 80 4.73 12.40 -10.57
N ILE A 81 4.20 11.35 -9.91
CA ILE A 81 3.29 11.54 -8.77
C ILE A 81 4.00 11.64 -7.43
N THR A 82 5.14 10.96 -7.26
CA THR A 82 5.92 10.99 -6.01
C THR A 82 6.92 12.15 -5.97
N GLY A 83 7.31 12.70 -7.13
CA GLY A 83 8.35 13.72 -7.24
C GLY A 83 9.77 13.21 -6.95
N GLU A 84 9.92 11.91 -6.67
CA GLU A 84 11.19 11.25 -6.37
C GLU A 84 11.38 10.04 -7.29
N PRO A 85 12.58 9.86 -7.87
CA PRO A 85 12.91 8.64 -8.59
C PRO A 85 12.70 7.42 -7.70
N LEU A 86 12.13 6.33 -8.23
CA LEU A 86 12.06 5.07 -7.50
C LEU A 86 13.48 4.49 -7.40
N ILE A 87 14.19 4.82 -6.32
CA ILE A 87 15.54 4.32 -6.06
C ILE A 87 15.43 3.09 -5.16
N ARG A 88 15.98 1.96 -5.61
CA ARG A 88 16.26 0.82 -4.70
C ARG A 88 17.21 1.34 -3.62
N ARG A 89 16.84 1.24 -2.34
CA ARG A 89 17.69 1.79 -1.28
C ARG A 89 19.05 1.11 -1.32
N SER A 90 20.13 1.87 -1.10
CA SER A 90 21.50 1.36 -1.17
C SER A 90 21.81 0.29 -0.11
N ASP A 91 21.02 0.24 0.97
CA ASP A 91 21.08 -0.76 2.04
C ASP A 91 20.32 -2.06 1.72
N ASP A 92 19.59 -2.15 0.61
CA ASP A 92 18.92 -3.38 0.17
C ASP A 92 19.90 -4.33 -0.56
N ASN A 93 20.96 -4.76 0.13
CA ASN A 93 21.95 -5.71 -0.37
C ASN A 93 22.11 -6.94 0.54
N GLU A 94 22.65 -8.02 0.00
CA GLU A 94 22.75 -9.31 0.70
C GLU A 94 23.62 -9.23 1.97
N GLU A 95 24.68 -8.42 1.94
CA GLU A 95 25.58 -8.22 3.07
C GLU A 95 24.87 -7.52 4.24
N ALA A 96 24.13 -6.44 3.95
CA ALA A 96 23.32 -5.73 4.91
C ALA A 96 22.19 -6.61 5.47
N LEU A 97 21.57 -7.44 4.64
CA LEU A 97 20.55 -8.40 5.07
C LEU A 97 21.11 -9.43 6.06
N LYS A 98 22.23 -10.07 5.74
CA LYS A 98 22.90 -11.05 6.61
C LYS A 98 23.26 -10.44 7.96
N LYS A 99 23.89 -9.26 7.94
CA LYS A 99 24.28 -8.54 9.17
C LYS A 99 23.07 -8.20 10.06
N ARG A 100 21.95 -7.81 9.45
CA ARG A 100 20.71 -7.49 10.19
C ARG A 100 20.04 -8.74 10.76
N LEU A 101 20.01 -9.84 10.01
CA LEU A 101 19.49 -11.11 10.50
C LEU A 101 20.33 -11.65 11.67
N ASP A 102 21.65 -11.62 11.56
CA ASP A 102 22.55 -12.03 12.64
C ASP A 102 22.35 -11.16 13.90
N ALA A 103 22.21 -9.85 13.73
CA ALA A 103 21.92 -8.94 14.84
C ALA A 103 20.57 -9.25 15.50
N TYR A 104 19.54 -9.56 14.71
CA TYR A 104 18.21 -9.95 15.21
C TYR A 104 18.28 -11.24 16.04
N HIS A 105 18.91 -12.30 15.51
CA HIS A 105 19.06 -13.56 16.24
C HIS A 105 19.88 -13.41 17.53
N LYS A 106 20.90 -12.54 17.52
CA LYS A 106 21.74 -12.32 18.70
C LYS A 106 21.08 -11.48 19.78
N GLN A 107 20.30 -10.45 19.40
CA GLN A 107 19.83 -9.43 20.34
C GLN A 107 18.33 -9.45 20.57
N THR A 108 17.54 -9.74 19.54
CA THR A 108 16.08 -9.64 19.57
C THR A 108 15.42 -10.99 19.87
N GLU A 109 15.92 -12.08 19.30
CA GLU A 109 15.37 -13.43 19.55
C GLU A 109 15.34 -13.82 21.05
N PRO A 110 16.35 -13.51 21.89
CA PRO A 110 16.27 -13.79 23.32
C PRO A 110 15.11 -13.08 24.05
N LEU A 111 14.60 -11.96 23.51
CA LEU A 111 13.44 -11.27 24.08
C LEU A 111 12.16 -12.09 23.93
N VAL A 112 12.07 -12.97 22.93
CA VAL A 112 10.95 -13.89 22.76
C VAL A 112 10.82 -14.77 23.99
N ASP A 113 11.92 -15.37 24.45
CA ASP A 113 11.92 -16.23 25.63
C ASP A 113 11.64 -15.45 26.91
N TYR A 114 12.14 -14.21 27.00
CA TYR A 114 11.85 -13.29 28.10
C TYR A 114 10.35 -13.00 28.24
N TYR A 115 9.64 -12.78 27.14
CA TYR A 115 8.19 -12.53 27.13
C TYR A 115 7.35 -13.81 27.23
N LYS A 116 7.83 -14.94 26.69
CA LYS A 116 7.22 -16.27 26.87
C LYS A 116 7.15 -16.65 28.35
N LYS A 117 8.25 -16.49 29.09
CA LYS A 117 8.30 -16.78 30.54
C LYS A 117 7.32 -15.94 31.37
N ARG A 118 6.94 -14.75 30.89
CA ARG A 118 5.96 -13.87 31.53
C ARG A 118 4.52 -14.12 31.09
N GLY A 119 4.29 -15.07 30.18
CA GLY A 119 2.96 -15.41 29.67
C GLY A 119 2.30 -14.31 28.83
N ILE A 120 3.07 -13.32 28.35
CA ILE A 120 2.57 -12.20 27.53
C ILE A 120 3.01 -12.27 26.07
N HIS A 121 3.71 -13.34 25.67
CA HIS A 121 4.09 -13.57 24.29
C HIS A 121 3.05 -14.41 23.55
N THR A 122 2.64 -13.96 22.36
CA THR A 122 1.87 -14.76 21.41
C THR A 122 2.63 -14.81 20.08
N ALA A 123 2.96 -16.01 19.60
CA ALA A 123 3.59 -16.18 18.29
C ALA A 123 2.54 -16.02 17.19
N VAL A 124 2.88 -15.29 16.13
CA VAL A 124 2.06 -15.18 14.92
C VAL A 124 2.90 -15.62 13.73
N ASP A 125 2.34 -16.50 12.90
CA ASP A 125 2.99 -16.95 11.68
C ASP A 125 2.89 -15.88 10.59
N ALA A 126 3.98 -15.14 10.41
CA ALA A 126 4.08 -14.06 9.42
C ALA A 126 4.28 -14.56 7.98
N SER A 127 4.38 -15.87 7.73
CA SER A 127 4.50 -16.43 6.37
C SER A 127 3.16 -16.54 5.62
N LYS A 128 2.05 -16.31 6.32
CA LYS A 128 0.69 -16.39 5.77
C LYS A 128 0.32 -15.15 4.96
N SER A 129 -0.85 -15.18 4.32
CA SER A 129 -1.35 -14.02 3.60
C SER A 129 -1.55 -12.83 4.56
N PRO A 130 -1.43 -11.57 4.09
CA PRO A 130 -1.59 -10.40 4.94
C PRO A 130 -2.91 -10.38 5.74
N ASN A 131 -4.00 -10.86 5.15
CA ASN A 131 -5.31 -10.94 5.83
C ASN A 131 -5.31 -11.97 6.96
N ASP A 132 -4.65 -13.11 6.77
CA ASP A 132 -4.59 -14.17 7.77
C ASP A 132 -3.68 -13.78 8.93
N VAL A 133 -2.54 -13.14 8.62
CA VAL A 133 -1.65 -12.55 9.64
C VAL A 133 -2.40 -11.51 10.46
N PHE A 134 -3.12 -10.60 9.79
CA PHE A 134 -3.90 -9.57 10.47
C PHE A 134 -4.94 -10.16 11.42
N ARG A 135 -5.70 -11.17 10.97
CA ARG A 135 -6.67 -11.88 11.81
C ARG A 135 -6.00 -12.52 13.02
N ALA A 136 -4.87 -13.20 12.82
CA ALA A 136 -4.13 -13.86 13.90
C ALA A 136 -3.62 -12.85 14.95
N VAL A 137 -3.19 -11.66 14.53
CA VAL A 137 -2.78 -10.58 15.44
C VAL A 137 -3.98 -10.07 16.26
N VAL A 138 -5.11 -9.76 15.61
CA VAL A 138 -6.33 -9.30 16.30
C VAL A 138 -6.80 -10.33 17.32
N ASP A 139 -6.78 -11.60 16.94
CA ASP A 139 -7.11 -12.73 17.79
C ASP A 139 -6.15 -12.88 18.98
N ALA A 140 -4.86 -12.63 18.79
CA ALA A 140 -3.87 -12.63 19.88
C ALA A 140 -4.19 -11.54 20.91
N PHE A 141 -4.53 -10.34 20.46
CA PHE A 141 -4.87 -9.22 21.33
C PHE A 141 -6.21 -9.40 22.06
N SER A 142 -7.22 -9.99 21.42
CA SER A 142 -8.53 -10.23 22.07
C SER A 142 -8.46 -11.25 23.21
N ARG A 143 -7.50 -12.18 23.16
CA ARG A 143 -7.25 -13.18 24.20
C ARG A 143 -6.28 -12.70 25.28
N ALA A 144 -5.53 -11.63 25.04
CA ALA A 144 -4.58 -11.09 25.99
C ALA A 144 -5.32 -10.51 27.21
N LYS A 145 -5.10 -11.11 28.39
CA LYS A 145 -5.76 -10.69 29.64
C LYS A 145 -5.10 -9.50 30.34
N CYS A 146 -4.07 -8.91 29.76
CA CYS A 146 -3.24 -7.91 30.41
C CYS A 146 -3.75 -6.49 30.11
N LYS A 147 -4.17 -5.76 31.16
CA LYS A 147 -4.51 -4.32 31.12
C LYS A 147 -3.27 -3.42 31.11
N ASP A 148 -2.07 -3.98 31.11
CA ASP A 148 -0.84 -3.18 31.24
C ASP A 148 -0.39 -2.71 29.86
N ARG A 149 -0.74 -1.45 29.60
CA ARG A 149 -0.27 -0.59 28.52
C ARG A 149 1.25 -0.44 28.57
N VAL A 150 1.99 -1.39 28.00
CA VAL A 150 3.42 -1.17 27.74
C VAL A 150 3.61 -1.08 26.22
N PHE A 151 3.83 0.16 25.77
CA PHE A 151 4.08 0.51 24.38
C PHE A 151 5.59 0.69 24.20
N PHE A 152 6.18 -0.09 23.30
CA PHE A 152 7.49 0.23 22.73
C PHE A 152 7.28 0.50 21.24
N ALA A 153 7.36 1.78 20.87
CA ALA A 153 7.51 2.18 19.48
C ALA A 153 9.01 2.18 19.17
N SER A 154 9.46 1.31 18.27
CA SER A 154 10.78 1.43 17.66
C SER A 154 10.64 2.06 16.27
N GLN A 155 11.48 3.05 15.99
CA GLN A 155 11.67 3.67 14.69
C GLN A 155 12.22 2.68 13.66
#